data_AF-A0A377X9H9-F1
#
_entry.id   AF-A0A377X9H9-F1
#
_cell.length_a   1.000
_cell.length_b   1.000
_cell.length_c   1.000
_cell.angle_alpha   90.00
_cell.angle_beta   90.00
_cell.angle_gamma   90.00
#
_symmetry.space_group_name_H-M   'P 1'
#
loop_
_entity.id
_entity.type
_entity.pdbx_description
1 polymer ?
#
loop_
_entity_poly.entity_id
_entity_poly.type
_entity_poly.pdbx_seq_one_letter_code
_entity_poly.pdbx_strand_id
1 'polypeptide(L)'
;MSKKVLNDALIPIAKENWRQIGVLLKPQVVDFNALMAQRKAGNYDLASFSTSTLNDPHDGVWDFYSSEAKESGYHNAEVDKLINAGNAVLDIETAQADLPPAV
;
A
#
# COMPACT_ATOMS: atom_id res chain seq x y z
N MET A 1 18.25 -2.01 -5.96
CA MET A 1 18.57 -0.61 -5.56
C MET A 1 18.49 -0.51 -4.04
N SER A 2 19.36 0.27 -3.38
CA SER A 2 19.28 0.39 -1.91
C SER A 2 18.12 1.32 -1.51
N LYS A 3 17.43 1.03 -0.39
CA LYS A 3 16.35 1.86 0.18
C LYS A 3 16.75 3.34 0.32
N LYS A 4 18.05 3.60 0.51
CA LYS A 4 18.60 4.94 0.68
C LYS A 4 18.48 5.78 -0.60
N VAL A 5 18.78 5.19 -1.76
CA VAL A 5 18.71 5.90 -3.06
C VAL A 5 17.26 6.25 -3.40
N LEU A 6 16.31 5.36 -3.08
CA LEU A 6 14.89 5.60 -3.30
C LEU A 6 14.37 6.75 -2.41
N ASN A 7 14.72 6.76 -1.13
CA ASN A 7 14.30 7.81 -0.20
C ASN A 7 14.93 9.17 -0.54
N ASP A 8 16.23 9.19 -0.87
CA ASP A 8 16.97 10.41 -1.21
C ASP A 8 16.41 11.09 -2.47
N ALA A 9 15.79 10.32 -3.38
CA ALA A 9 15.14 10.84 -4.60
C ALA A 9 13.65 11.15 -4.41
N LEU A 10 12.88 10.27 -3.77
CA LEU A 10 11.41 10.38 -3.70
C LEU A 10 10.94 11.43 -2.69
N ILE A 11 11.63 11.58 -1.55
CA ILE A 11 11.21 12.53 -0.51
C ILE A 11 11.25 13.99 -1.02
N PRO A 12 12.31 14.47 -1.70
CA PRO A 12 12.33 15.82 -2.27
C PRO A 12 11.21 16.05 -3.29
N ILE A 13 10.97 15.07 -4.18
CA ILE A 13 9.91 15.15 -5.20
C ILE A 13 8.53 15.24 -4.54
N ALA A 14 8.26 14.37 -3.55
CA ALA A 14 7.00 14.40 -2.81
C ALA A 14 6.82 15.74 -2.07
N LYS A 15 7.85 16.26 -1.40
CA LYS A 15 7.75 17.58 -0.74
C LYS A 15 7.39 18.70 -1.71
N GLU A 16 7.97 18.70 -2.91
CA GLU A 16 7.65 19.68 -3.94
C GLU A 16 6.19 19.55 -4.39
N ASN A 17 5.78 18.35 -4.79
CA ASN A 17 4.44 18.09 -5.34
C ASN A 17 3.33 18.39 -4.34
N TRP A 18 3.50 17.97 -3.08
CA TRP A 18 2.51 18.21 -2.03
C TRP A 18 2.43 19.70 -1.66
N ARG A 19 3.54 20.43 -1.72
CA ARG A 19 3.56 21.88 -1.49
C ARG A 19 2.80 22.64 -2.59
N GLN A 20 2.83 22.17 -3.83
CA GLN A 20 2.07 22.79 -4.94
C GLN A 20 0.56 22.73 -4.73
N ILE A 21 0.06 21.72 -4.01
CA ILE A 21 -1.36 21.59 -3.61
C ILE A 21 -1.64 22.16 -2.21
N GLY A 22 -0.68 22.89 -1.62
CA GLY A 22 -0.84 23.56 -0.32
C GLY A 22 -0.64 22.66 0.91
N VAL A 23 -0.12 21.44 0.74
CA VAL A 23 0.13 20.51 1.85
C VAL A 23 1.60 20.52 2.26
N LEU A 24 1.86 20.74 3.55
CA LEU A 24 3.21 20.68 4.11
C LEU A 24 3.57 19.25 4.51
N LEU A 25 4.26 18.53 3.61
CA LEU A 25 4.80 17.20 3.90
C LEU A 25 6.00 17.29 4.86
N LYS A 26 5.88 16.69 6.05
CA LYS A 26 6.96 16.54 7.04
C LYS A 26 7.42 15.08 7.08
N PRO A 27 8.43 14.70 6.28
CA PRO A 27 8.88 13.31 6.24
C PRO A 27 9.58 12.92 7.54
N GLN A 28 9.29 11.71 8.04
CA GLN A 28 9.99 11.08 9.14
C GLN A 28 10.66 9.81 8.61
N VAL A 29 11.98 9.71 8.77
CA VAL A 29 12.74 8.50 8.42
C VAL A 29 13.01 7.74 9.70
N VAL A 30 12.29 6.63 9.89
CA VAL A 30 12.48 5.71 11.02
C VAL A 30 13.03 4.37 10.52
N ASP A 31 13.64 3.59 11.42
CA ASP A 31 14.02 2.21 11.10
C ASP A 31 12.78 1.33 10.89
N PHE A 32 12.98 0.16 10.29
CA PHE A 32 11.87 -0.73 9.93
C PHE A 32 11.06 -1.22 11.14
N ASN A 33 11.68 -1.44 12.30
CA ASN A 33 10.97 -1.93 13.47
C ASN A 33 10.08 -0.83 14.06
N ALA A 34 10.60 0.39 14.15
CA ALA A 34 9.83 1.56 14.57
C ALA A 34 8.68 1.87 13.59
N LEU A 35 8.92 1.76 12.28
CA LEU A 35 7.91 1.91 11.23
C LEU A 35 6.76 0.90 11.41
N MET A 36 7.08 -0.37 11.65
CA MET A 36 6.09 -1.43 11.86
C MET A 36 5.30 -1.22 13.15
N ALA A 37 5.96 -0.76 14.22
CA ALA A 37 5.28 -0.43 15.48
C ALA A 37 4.30 0.74 15.32
N GLN A 38 4.70 1.80 14.61
CA GLN A 38 3.84 2.96 14.31
C GLN A 38 2.65 2.58 13.43
N ARG A 39 2.87 1.74 12.39
CA ARG A 39 1.79 1.20 11.54
C ARG A 39 0.77 0.45 12.37
N LYS A 40 1.22 -0.49 13.21
CA LYS A 40 0.34 -1.30 14.06
C LYS A 40 -0.41 -0.46 15.10
N ALA A 41 0.19 0.65 15.55
CA ALA A 41 -0.46 1.59 16.45
C ALA A 41 -1.43 2.55 15.75
N GLY A 42 -1.52 2.53 14.41
CA GLY A 42 -2.31 3.48 13.62
C GLY A 42 -1.83 4.93 13.76
N ASN A 43 -0.61 5.16 14.25
CA ASN A 43 -0.10 6.49 14.56
C ASN A 43 0.74 7.04 13.40
N TYR A 44 0.11 7.21 12.24
CA TYR A 44 0.74 7.76 11.04
C TYR A 44 -0.30 8.43 10.15
N ASP A 45 0.08 9.52 9.47
CA ASP A 45 -0.78 10.17 8.47
C ASP A 45 -0.59 9.55 7.08
N LEU A 46 0.67 9.30 6.71
CA LEU A 46 1.07 8.70 5.45
C LEU A 46 2.31 7.86 5.66
N ALA A 47 2.29 6.65 5.14
CA ALA A 47 3.40 5.72 5.26
C ALA A 47 3.70 5.10 3.89
N SER A 48 4.98 5.10 3.52
CA SER A 48 5.47 4.54 2.26
C SER A 48 6.11 3.20 2.52
N PHE A 49 5.59 2.17 1.84
CA PHE A 49 6.11 0.81 1.91
C PHE A 49 6.25 0.25 0.51
N SER A 50 7.15 -0.72 0.38
CA SER A 50 7.27 -1.54 -0.82
C SER A 50 7.14 -2.99 -0.40
N THR A 51 6.19 -3.70 -0.96
CA THR A 51 6.12 -5.16 -0.85
C THR A 51 7.09 -5.75 -1.87
N SER A 52 7.81 -6.81 -1.49
CA SER A 52 8.61 -7.59 -2.44
C SER A 52 7.69 -8.29 -3.45
N THR A 53 8.27 -8.97 -4.45
CA THR A 53 7.52 -9.84 -5.36
C THR A 53 6.59 -10.77 -4.56
N LEU A 54 5.30 -10.68 -4.83
CA LEU A 54 4.26 -11.51 -4.25
C LEU A 54 4.13 -12.79 -5.08
N ASN A 55 3.97 -13.92 -4.39
CA ASN A 55 3.75 -15.21 -5.07
C ASN A 55 2.27 -15.45 -5.38
N ASP A 56 1.38 -14.88 -4.56
CA ASP A 56 -0.07 -14.93 -4.75
C ASP A 56 -0.60 -13.48 -4.89
N PRO A 57 -1.37 -13.16 -5.95
CA PRO A 57 -2.03 -11.85 -6.09
C PRO A 57 -2.91 -11.48 -4.90
N HIS A 58 -3.49 -12.47 -4.20
CA HIS A 58 -4.29 -12.27 -2.99
C HIS A 58 -3.52 -11.53 -1.89
N ASP A 59 -2.24 -11.85 -1.71
CA ASP A 59 -1.39 -11.24 -0.68
C ASP A 59 -1.25 -9.72 -0.88
N GLY A 60 -1.41 -9.23 -2.11
CA GLY A 60 -1.29 -7.81 -2.46
C GLY A 60 -2.55 -7.00 -2.17
N VAL A 61 -3.71 -7.66 -2.17
CA VAL A 61 -5.01 -7.01 -1.94
C VAL A 61 -5.54 -7.22 -0.52
N TRP A 62 -4.95 -8.14 0.25
CA TRP A 62 -5.35 -8.46 1.61
C TRP A 62 -5.45 -7.23 2.54
N ASP A 63 -4.47 -6.32 2.48
CA ASP A 63 -4.45 -5.09 3.29
C ASP A 63 -5.60 -4.10 2.93
N PHE A 64 -6.32 -4.33 1.83
CA PHE A 64 -7.49 -3.56 1.40
C PHE A 64 -8.82 -4.28 1.65
N TYR A 65 -8.78 -5.52 2.12
CA TYR A 65 -9.98 -6.24 2.51
C TYR A 65 -10.54 -5.58 3.78
N SER A 66 -11.79 -5.12 3.75
CA SER A 66 -12.29 -4.21 4.78
C SER A 66 -12.32 -4.82 6.19
N SER A 67 -12.36 -6.16 6.32
CA SER A 67 -12.24 -6.82 7.63
C SER A 67 -10.82 -6.83 8.18
N GLU A 68 -9.82 -6.67 7.31
CA GLU A 68 -8.39 -6.77 7.63
C GLU A 68 -7.73 -5.40 7.71
N ALA A 69 -8.23 -4.40 6.98
CA ALA A 69 -7.71 -3.04 6.92
C ALA A 69 -8.00 -2.19 8.18
N LYS A 70 -8.07 -2.81 9.36
CA LYS A 70 -8.47 -2.18 10.62
C LYS A 70 -7.55 -1.04 11.01
N GLU A 71 -6.25 -1.19 10.77
CA GLU A 71 -5.22 -0.21 11.12
C GLU A 71 -5.22 1.01 10.21
N SER A 72 -5.65 0.88 8.94
CA SER A 72 -5.79 2.00 8.01
C SER A 72 -7.16 2.66 8.09
N GLY A 73 -8.16 1.97 8.66
CA GLY A 73 -9.55 2.41 8.70
C GLY A 73 -10.25 2.34 7.34
N TYR A 74 -9.65 1.67 6.36
CA TYR A 74 -10.20 1.54 5.01
C TYR A 74 -11.43 0.63 4.99
N HIS A 75 -12.48 1.05 4.26
CA HIS A 75 -13.68 0.25 4.05
C HIS A 75 -14.28 0.54 2.68
N ASN A 76 -14.43 -0.49 1.83
CA ASN A 76 -15.07 -0.37 0.52
C ASN A 76 -15.71 -1.69 0.07
N ALA A 77 -17.04 -1.71 0.03
CA ALA A 77 -17.81 -2.90 -0.31
C ALA A 77 -17.56 -3.44 -1.73
N GLU A 78 -17.24 -2.58 -2.71
CA GLU A 78 -16.95 -3.05 -4.07
C GLU A 78 -15.57 -3.71 -4.13
N VAL A 79 -14.60 -3.21 -3.36
CA VAL A 79 -13.28 -3.83 -3.26
C VAL A 79 -13.38 -5.19 -2.57
N ASP A 80 -14.14 -5.31 -1.48
CA ASP A 80 -14.40 -6.60 -0.83
C ASP A 80 -15.01 -7.61 -1.80
N LYS A 81 -15.95 -7.17 -2.65
CA LYS A 81 -16.59 -8.01 -3.66
C LYS A 81 -15.59 -8.46 -4.75
N LEU A 82 -14.74 -7.57 -5.24
CA LEU A 82 -13.71 -7.91 -6.24
C LEU A 82 -12.67 -8.87 -5.68
N ILE A 83 -12.23 -8.67 -4.42
CA ILE A 83 -11.29 -9.57 -3.75
C ILE A 83 -11.92 -10.96 -3.59
N ASN A 84 -13.18 -11.03 -3.15
CA ASN A 84 -13.91 -12.31 -3.03
C ASN A 84 -14.09 -13.01 -4.38
N ALA A 85 -14.35 -12.26 -5.45
CA ALA A 85 -14.46 -12.81 -6.79
C ALA A 85 -13.11 -13.39 -7.26
N GLY A 86 -12.01 -12.65 -7.08
CA GLY A 86 -10.66 -13.10 -7.42
C GLY A 86 -10.26 -14.38 -6.66
N ASN A 87 -10.58 -14.46 -5.35
CA ASN A 87 -10.29 -15.63 -4.53
C ASN A 87 -11.09 -16.89 -4.95
N ALA A 88 -12.23 -16.72 -5.63
CA ALA A 88 -13.05 -17.84 -6.11
C ALA A 88 -12.55 -18.40 -7.45
N VAL A 89 -11.64 -17.72 -8.14
CA VAL A 89 -11.05 -18.18 -9.41
C VAL A 89 -9.87 -19.10 -9.11
N LEU A 90 -10.09 -20.41 -9.22
CA LEU A 90 -9.07 -21.46 -9.01
C LEU A 90 -8.19 -21.70 -10.23
N ASP A 91 -8.49 -21.04 -11.34
CA ASP A 91 -7.72 -21.16 -12.58
C ASP A 91 -6.65 -20.06 -12.65
N ILE A 92 -5.39 -20.49 -12.59
CA ILE A 92 -4.22 -19.62 -12.41
C ILE A 92 -4.04 -18.68 -13.61
N GLU A 93 -4.44 -19.11 -14.82
CA GLU A 93 -4.38 -18.26 -16.03
C GLU A 93 -5.45 -17.15 -16.01
N THR A 94 -6.60 -17.39 -15.38
CA THR A 94 -7.72 -16.44 -15.35
C THR A 94 -7.59 -15.45 -14.18
N ALA A 95 -7.11 -15.89 -13.03
CA ALA A 95 -6.96 -15.05 -11.83
C ALA A 95 -6.00 -13.85 -12.03
N GLN A 96 -5.03 -13.97 -12.95
CA GLN A 96 -4.07 -12.91 -13.24
C GLN A 96 -4.62 -11.86 -14.24
N ALA A 97 -5.69 -12.18 -14.98
CA ALA A 97 -6.28 -11.32 -16.00
C ALA A 97 -7.40 -10.39 -15.47
N ASP A 98 -8.04 -10.74 -14.36
CA ASP A 98 -9.17 -9.98 -13.79
C ASP A 98 -8.75 -8.78 -12.91
N LEU A 99 -7.45 -8.60 -12.68
CA LEU A 99 -6.96 -7.37 -12.07
C LEU A 99 -6.99 -6.24 -13.12
N PRO A 100 -7.67 -5.10 -12.85
CA PRO A 100 -7.66 -3.99 -13.78
C PRO A 100 -6.23 -3.51 -14.00
N PRO A 101 -5.84 -3.16 -15.24
CA PRO A 101 -4.50 -2.67 -15.51
C PRO A 101 -4.23 -1.42 -14.66
N ALA A 102 -3.08 -1.41 -13.98
CA ALA A 102 -2.65 -0.27 -13.19
C ALA A 102 -2.60 0.98 -14.08
N VAL A 103 -3.38 2.00 -13.70
CA VAL A 103 -3.44 3.33 -14.34
C VAL A 103 -2.23 4.15 -13.94
#